data_AF-A0A7H8XIB8-F1
#
_entry.id   AF-A0A7H8XIB8-F1
#
_cell.length_a   1.000
_cell.length_b   1.000
_cell.length_c   1.000
_cell.angle_alpha   90.00
_cell.angle_beta   90.00
_cell.angle_gamma   90.00
#
_symmetry.space_group_name_H-M   'P 1'
#
loop_
_entity.id
_entity.type
_entity.pdbx_description
1 polymer ?
#
loop_
_entity_poly.entity_id
_entity_poly.type
_entity_poly.pdbx_seq_one_letter_code
_entity_poly.pdbx_strand_id
1 'polypeptide(L)'
;MRALVVVGLLAVVALVIVVVAVVRDTQGKGGAAAGCPEGAPLADVTLHENKDVKINVYNATDEPGLAKKVADDFRNRKFQVKKEGNAKQQLDGVAVLQYGPKGVGSAHLLRAYFLNNAEPKFDIKRKDDTVDVVLGNNFAQLATTTEVNQSLGDLGAPVAPAGTCPMPVDK
;
A
#
# COMPACT_ATOMS: atom_id res chain seq x y z
N MET A 1 24.15 47.47 5.08
CA MET A 1 24.14 46.88 3.72
C MET A 1 24.48 45.39 3.68
N ARG A 2 25.48 44.87 4.41
CA ARG A 2 25.84 43.43 4.37
C ARG A 2 24.73 42.47 4.86
N ALA A 3 23.96 42.86 5.88
CA ALA A 3 22.87 42.03 6.42
C ALA A 3 21.69 41.84 5.46
N LEU A 4 21.31 42.87 4.69
CA LEU A 4 20.23 42.78 3.71
C LEU A 4 20.58 41.86 2.53
N VAL A 5 21.86 41.81 2.15
CA VAL A 5 22.34 40.91 1.09
C VAL A 5 22.29 39.45 1.55
N VAL A 6 22.64 39.16 2.81
CA VAL A 6 22.58 37.79 3.36
C VAL A 6 21.13 37.32 3.51
N VAL A 7 20.23 38.17 4.00
CA VAL A 7 18.80 37.84 4.13
C VAL A 7 18.16 37.63 2.76
N GLY A 8 18.50 38.47 1.77
CA GLY A 8 18.04 38.30 0.38
C GLY A 8 18.55 36.99 -0.23
N LEU A 9 19.81 36.63 -0.01
CA LEU A 9 20.40 35.38 -0.51
C LEU A 9 19.69 34.16 0.11
N LEU A 10 19.43 34.18 1.43
CA LEU A 10 18.76 33.08 2.13
C LEU A 10 17.31 32.90 1.65
N ALA A 11 16.59 34.01 1.40
CA ALA A 11 15.24 33.95 0.87
C ALA A 11 15.21 33.33 -0.54
N VAL A 12 16.17 33.68 -1.40
CA VAL A 12 16.28 33.09 -2.75
C VAL A 12 16.63 31.60 -2.67
N VAL A 13 17.55 31.20 -1.79
CA VAL A 13 17.91 29.79 -1.60
C VAL A 13 16.71 28.97 -1.10
N ALA A 14 15.96 29.49 -0.12
CA ALA A 14 14.76 28.82 0.37
C ALA A 14 13.70 28.65 -0.74
N LEU A 15 13.51 29.68 -1.57
CA LEU A 15 12.56 29.64 -2.70
C LEU A 15 12.99 28.62 -3.76
N VAL A 16 14.29 28.54 -4.06
CA VAL A 16 14.85 27.51 -4.96
C VAL A 16 14.64 26.11 -4.38
N ILE A 17 14.87 25.90 -3.08
CA ILE A 17 14.64 24.59 -2.44
C ILE A 17 13.18 24.19 -2.52
N VAL A 18 12.24 25.11 -2.25
CA VAL A 18 10.80 24.84 -2.35
C VAL A 18 10.39 24.50 -3.78
N VAL A 19 10.89 25.25 -4.77
CA VAL A 19 10.60 24.97 -6.20
C VAL A 19 11.19 23.62 -6.61
N VAL A 20 12.42 23.31 -6.22
CA VAL A 20 13.05 22.01 -6.51
C VAL A 20 12.31 20.87 -5.82
N ALA A 21 11.84 21.06 -4.59
CA ALA A 21 11.04 20.06 -3.88
C ALA A 21 9.71 19.82 -4.60
N VAL A 22 8.96 20.87 -4.97
CA VAL A 22 7.69 20.75 -5.72
C VAL A 22 7.89 20.10 -7.09
N VAL A 23 8.98 20.43 -7.80
CA VAL A 23 9.30 19.81 -9.11
C VAL A 23 9.73 18.35 -8.95
N ARG A 24 10.41 17.99 -7.86
CA ARG A 24 10.77 16.59 -7.58
C ARG A 24 9.56 15.77 -7.14
N ASP A 25 8.66 16.34 -6.36
CA ASP A 25 7.40 15.69 -5.94
C ASP A 25 6.50 15.39 -7.15
N THR A 26 6.45 16.31 -8.12
CA THR A 26 5.70 16.13 -9.38
C THR A 26 6.39 15.22 -10.40
N GLN A 27 7.62 14.80 -10.14
CA GLN A 27 8.34 13.81 -10.95
C GLN A 27 8.41 12.42 -10.30
N GLY A 28 7.42 12.08 -9.47
CA GLY A 28 6.98 10.69 -9.36
C GLY A 28 6.41 10.21 -10.70
N LYS A 29 7.26 9.99 -11.71
CA LYS A 29 6.89 9.25 -12.92
C LYS A 29 6.67 7.79 -12.53
N GLY A 30 5.52 7.52 -11.92
CA GLY A 30 4.95 6.20 -11.86
C GLY A 30 4.72 5.71 -13.28
N GLY A 31 5.49 4.70 -13.69
CA GLY A 31 5.11 3.75 -14.74
C GLY A 31 4.74 4.33 -16.11
N ALA A 32 5.64 5.08 -16.76
CA ALA A 32 5.52 5.23 -18.21
C ALA A 32 5.68 3.85 -18.86
N ALA A 33 4.65 3.40 -19.56
CA ALA A 33 4.50 2.13 -20.28
C ALA A 33 5.50 1.92 -21.45
N ALA A 34 6.74 2.38 -21.32
CA ALA A 34 7.83 2.07 -22.25
C ALA A 34 8.44 0.73 -21.84
N GLY A 35 8.00 -0.37 -22.49
CA GLY A 35 8.58 -1.71 -22.29
C GLY A 35 7.60 -2.80 -21.86
N CYS A 36 6.30 -2.54 -21.94
CA CYS A 36 5.28 -3.53 -21.62
C CYS A 36 5.18 -4.63 -22.68
N PRO A 37 5.43 -5.91 -22.34
CA PRO A 37 5.24 -7.00 -23.28
C PRO A 37 3.75 -7.19 -23.58
N GLU A 38 3.45 -7.50 -24.83
CA GLU A 38 2.08 -7.70 -25.31
C GLU A 38 1.40 -8.84 -24.53
N GLY A 39 0.20 -8.58 -24.00
CA GLY A 39 -0.55 -9.55 -23.19
C GLY A 39 -0.17 -9.59 -21.70
N ALA A 40 0.75 -8.75 -21.22
CA ALA A 40 1.02 -8.62 -19.79
C ALA A 40 -0.23 -8.16 -19.02
N PRO A 41 -0.57 -8.77 -17.88
CA PRO A 41 -1.66 -8.30 -17.03
C PRO A 41 -1.40 -6.87 -16.57
N LEU A 42 -2.44 -6.05 -16.62
CA LEU A 42 -2.36 -4.69 -16.10
C LEU A 42 -2.52 -4.70 -14.57
N ALA A 43 -1.55 -4.12 -13.87
CA ALA A 43 -1.49 -3.98 -12.43
C ALA A 43 -2.01 -2.62 -11.98
N ASP A 44 -2.89 -2.63 -10.97
CA ASP A 44 -3.40 -1.42 -10.36
C ASP A 44 -2.40 -0.88 -9.36
N VAL A 45 -1.66 0.16 -9.73
CA VAL A 45 -0.72 0.84 -8.83
C VAL A 45 -1.36 2.09 -8.18
N THR A 46 -2.68 2.25 -8.27
CA THR A 46 -3.37 3.38 -7.65
C THR A 46 -3.51 3.17 -6.15
N LEU A 47 -3.15 4.18 -5.35
CA LEU A 47 -3.40 4.14 -3.90
C LEU A 47 -4.86 4.52 -3.64
N HIS A 48 -5.72 3.51 -3.55
CA HIS A 48 -7.16 3.67 -3.32
C HIS A 48 -7.46 4.21 -1.91
N GLU A 49 -8.59 4.91 -1.79
CA GLU A 49 -9.14 5.22 -0.47
C GLU A 49 -9.62 3.94 0.23
N ASN A 50 -9.58 3.91 1.58
CA ASN A 50 -9.96 2.73 2.36
C ASN A 50 -11.34 2.16 1.94
N LYS A 51 -12.30 3.04 1.65
CA LYS A 51 -13.66 2.66 1.26
C LYS A 51 -13.76 1.92 -0.06
N ASP A 52 -12.74 2.01 -0.91
CA ASP A 52 -12.72 1.36 -2.21
C ASP A 52 -11.90 0.06 -2.18
N VAL A 53 -11.21 -0.22 -1.07
CA VAL A 53 -10.41 -1.44 -0.88
C VAL A 53 -11.26 -2.60 -0.35
N LYS A 54 -11.28 -3.68 -1.14
CA LYS A 54 -11.97 -4.94 -0.82
C LYS A 54 -11.00 -5.93 -0.19
N ILE A 55 -11.38 -6.50 0.95
CA ILE A 55 -10.54 -7.48 1.64
C ILE A 55 -11.32 -8.71 2.08
N ASN A 56 -10.61 -9.84 2.16
CA ASN A 56 -11.00 -10.99 2.95
C ASN A 56 -10.05 -11.11 4.14
N VAL A 57 -10.54 -11.49 5.31
CA VAL A 57 -9.70 -11.66 6.50
C VAL A 57 -9.71 -13.13 6.92
N TYR A 58 -8.53 -13.75 6.98
CA TYR A 58 -8.37 -15.15 7.35
C TYR A 58 -7.50 -15.28 8.59
N ASN A 59 -7.95 -16.11 9.53
CA ASN A 59 -7.18 -16.46 10.71
C ASN A 59 -6.29 -17.67 10.43
N ALA A 60 -4.97 -17.53 10.51
CA ALA A 60 -4.01 -18.62 10.44
C ALA A 60 -3.34 -18.88 11.81
N THR A 61 -4.03 -18.57 12.91
CA THR A 61 -3.58 -18.80 14.29
C THR A 61 -4.55 -19.71 15.03
N ASP A 62 -4.15 -20.09 16.25
CA ASP A 62 -5.02 -20.81 17.19
C ASP A 62 -5.94 -19.89 18.02
N GLU A 63 -5.85 -18.56 17.84
CA GLU A 63 -6.67 -17.59 18.59
C GLU A 63 -8.10 -17.55 18.03
N PRO A 64 -9.12 -17.99 18.78
CA PRO A 64 -10.49 -18.01 18.28
C PRO A 64 -11.04 -16.60 18.09
N GLY A 65 -11.67 -16.34 16.94
CA GLY A 65 -12.33 -15.07 16.65
C GLY A 65 -11.41 -13.93 16.19
N LEU A 66 -10.10 -14.18 16.05
CA LEU A 66 -9.14 -13.16 15.63
C LEU A 66 -9.51 -12.51 14.27
N ALA A 67 -9.86 -13.32 13.26
CA ALA A 67 -10.28 -12.78 11.96
C ALA A 67 -11.49 -11.85 12.07
N LYS A 68 -12.45 -12.17 12.94
CA LYS A 68 -13.64 -11.35 13.16
C LYS A 68 -13.28 -10.02 13.80
N LYS A 69 -12.48 -10.05 14.86
CA LYS A 69 -12.01 -8.84 15.55
C LYS A 69 -11.29 -7.89 14.58
N VAL A 70 -10.34 -8.41 13.80
CA VAL A 70 -9.56 -7.61 12.86
C VAL A 70 -10.40 -7.14 11.68
N ALA A 71 -11.36 -7.95 11.20
CA ALA A 71 -12.32 -7.51 10.21
C ALA A 71 -13.18 -6.34 10.70
N ASP A 72 -13.64 -6.37 11.95
CA ASP A 72 -14.39 -5.28 12.55
C ASP A 72 -13.53 -4.01 12.67
N ASP A 73 -12.23 -4.12 13.02
CA ASP A 73 -11.29 -3.00 12.98
C ASP A 73 -11.14 -2.39 11.57
N PHE A 74 -11.04 -3.24 10.54
CA PHE A 74 -10.99 -2.79 9.15
C PHE A 74 -12.30 -2.11 8.70
N ARG A 75 -13.47 -2.64 9.07
CA ARG A 75 -14.76 -1.99 8.81
C ARG A 75 -14.87 -0.62 9.48
N ASN A 76 -14.40 -0.50 10.72
CA ASN A 76 -14.35 0.79 11.43
C ASN A 76 -13.49 1.82 10.67
N ARG A 77 -12.43 1.34 10.00
CA ARG A 77 -11.55 2.11 9.11
C ARG A 77 -12.08 2.23 7.67
N LYS A 78 -13.34 1.86 7.44
CA LYS A 78 -14.11 1.95 6.19
C LYS A 78 -13.75 0.96 5.08
N PHE A 79 -12.91 -0.04 5.34
CA PHE A 79 -12.62 -1.08 4.35
C PHE A 79 -13.86 -1.92 4.02
N GLN A 80 -13.94 -2.40 2.78
CA GLN A 80 -14.99 -3.33 2.36
C GLN A 80 -14.58 -4.77 2.67
N VAL A 81 -14.84 -5.23 3.90
CA VAL A 81 -14.63 -6.64 4.26
C VAL A 81 -15.70 -7.51 3.59
N LYS A 82 -15.29 -8.37 2.65
CA LYS A 82 -16.17 -9.26 1.89
C LYS A 82 -16.36 -10.62 2.56
N LYS A 83 -15.31 -11.14 3.19
CA LYS A 83 -15.31 -12.46 3.82
C LYS A 83 -14.41 -12.50 5.04
N GLU A 84 -14.80 -13.33 6.00
CA GLU A 84 -13.98 -13.76 7.13
C GLU A 84 -13.92 -15.28 7.17
N GLY A 85 -12.84 -15.85 7.70
CA GLY A 85 -12.74 -17.28 7.93
C GLY A 85 -11.41 -17.72 8.51
N ASN A 86 -11.13 -19.01 8.45
CA ASN A 86 -9.84 -19.59 8.84
C ASN A 86 -9.03 -19.95 7.60
N ALA A 87 -7.71 -19.79 7.69
CA ALA A 87 -6.77 -20.30 6.71
C ALA A 87 -6.61 -21.82 6.84
N LYS A 88 -6.14 -22.46 5.78
CA LYS A 88 -5.87 -23.92 5.77
C LYS A 88 -4.60 -24.31 6.51
N GLN A 89 -3.65 -23.38 6.59
CA GLN A 89 -2.33 -23.59 7.17
C GLN A 89 -2.10 -22.49 8.20
N GLN A 90 -1.45 -22.85 9.30
CA GLN A 90 -0.98 -21.87 10.28
C GLN A 90 0.15 -21.02 9.69
N LEU A 91 0.30 -19.82 10.23
CA LEU A 91 1.34 -18.86 9.84
C LEU A 91 2.00 -18.31 11.10
N ASP A 92 3.31 -18.45 11.23
CA ASP A 92 4.03 -17.90 12.39
C ASP A 92 4.31 -16.39 12.27
N GLY A 93 4.35 -15.84 11.05
CA GLY A 93 4.61 -14.42 10.79
C GLY A 93 3.51 -13.47 11.27
N VAL A 94 3.65 -12.17 10.99
CA VAL A 94 2.64 -11.16 11.34
C VAL A 94 1.40 -11.31 10.46
N ALA A 95 1.59 -11.25 9.14
CA ALA A 95 0.51 -11.48 8.18
C ALA A 95 1.08 -11.80 6.80
N VAL A 96 0.29 -12.43 5.95
CA VAL A 96 0.53 -12.55 4.51
C VAL A 96 -0.61 -11.83 3.78
N LEU A 97 -0.27 -10.95 2.83
CA LEU A 97 -1.21 -10.28 1.95
C LEU A 97 -1.21 -10.96 0.59
N GLN A 98 -2.29 -11.67 0.23
CA GLN A 98 -2.39 -12.35 -1.06
C GLN A 98 -3.23 -11.53 -2.04
N TYR A 99 -2.70 -11.23 -3.22
CA TYR A 99 -3.35 -10.34 -4.18
C TYR A 99 -2.89 -10.61 -5.61
N GLY A 100 -3.72 -10.19 -6.58
CA GLY A 100 -3.40 -10.22 -8.01
C GLY A 100 -3.02 -8.84 -8.57
N PRO A 101 -2.84 -8.71 -9.89
CA PRO A 101 -2.49 -7.45 -10.54
C PRO A 101 -3.41 -6.29 -10.15
N LYS A 102 -4.74 -6.51 -10.10
CA LYS A 102 -5.70 -5.45 -9.74
C LYS A 102 -5.70 -5.05 -8.26
N GLY A 103 -5.03 -5.81 -7.40
CA GLY A 103 -4.96 -5.54 -5.96
C GLY A 103 -3.64 -4.93 -5.51
N VAL A 104 -2.73 -4.57 -6.41
CA VAL A 104 -1.37 -4.12 -6.07
C VAL A 104 -1.38 -2.88 -5.16
N GLY A 105 -2.09 -1.82 -5.55
CA GLY A 105 -2.20 -0.59 -4.76
C GLY A 105 -2.95 -0.79 -3.43
N SER A 106 -4.01 -1.60 -3.45
CA SER A 106 -4.74 -1.99 -2.24
C SER A 106 -3.87 -2.77 -1.25
N ALA A 107 -3.06 -3.70 -1.74
CA ALA A 107 -2.13 -4.47 -0.90
C ALA A 107 -1.01 -3.59 -0.35
N HIS A 108 -0.54 -2.61 -1.14
CA HIS A 108 0.44 -1.62 -0.68
C HIS A 108 -0.11 -0.77 0.47
N LEU A 109 -1.36 -0.32 0.37
CA LEU A 109 -2.04 0.36 1.48
C LEU A 109 -2.14 -0.54 2.71
N LEU A 110 -2.60 -1.78 2.54
CA LEU A 110 -2.76 -2.73 3.66
C LEU A 110 -1.42 -3.05 4.34
N ARG A 111 -0.32 -3.12 3.59
CA ARG A 111 1.03 -3.34 4.14
C ARG A 111 1.42 -2.27 5.16
N ALA A 112 0.98 -1.03 4.99
CA ALA A 112 1.19 0.04 5.97
C ALA A 112 0.43 -0.18 7.29
N TYR A 113 -0.74 -0.82 7.26
CA TYR A 113 -1.47 -1.21 8.47
C TYR A 113 -0.76 -2.28 9.31
N PHE A 114 0.22 -2.98 8.73
CA PHE A 114 1.08 -3.93 9.41
C PHE A 114 2.49 -3.39 9.63
N LEU A 115 2.70 -2.07 9.52
CA LEU A 115 4.01 -1.42 9.65
C LEU A 115 5.08 -2.07 8.75
N ASN A 116 4.69 -2.44 7.53
CA ASN A 116 5.56 -3.14 6.58
C ASN A 116 6.05 -4.54 7.02
N ASN A 117 5.45 -5.14 8.06
CA ASN A 117 5.80 -6.49 8.53
C ASN A 117 4.93 -7.61 7.92
N ALA A 118 3.96 -7.26 7.07
CA ALA A 118 3.19 -8.24 6.33
C ALA A 118 3.92 -8.67 5.05
N GLU A 119 4.00 -9.97 4.80
CA GLU A 119 4.63 -10.54 3.61
C GLU A 119 3.69 -10.40 2.39
N PRO A 120 4.13 -9.74 1.31
CA PRO A 120 3.34 -9.67 0.08
C PRO A 120 3.44 -10.98 -0.70
N LYS A 121 2.29 -11.58 -1.04
CA LYS A 121 2.19 -12.79 -1.86
C LYS A 121 1.38 -12.52 -3.13
N PHE A 122 2.10 -12.16 -4.18
CA PHE A 122 1.52 -11.84 -5.48
C PHE A 122 1.21 -13.09 -6.30
N ASP A 123 0.00 -13.17 -6.86
CA ASP A 123 -0.41 -14.17 -7.85
C ASP A 123 -0.84 -13.49 -9.15
N ILE A 124 0.00 -13.59 -10.18
CA ILE A 124 -0.25 -13.02 -11.50
C ILE A 124 -1.53 -13.55 -12.17
N LYS A 125 -2.00 -14.74 -11.79
CA LYS A 125 -3.19 -15.38 -12.38
C LYS A 125 -4.50 -14.92 -11.73
N ARG A 126 -4.44 -14.28 -10.56
CA ARG A 126 -5.62 -13.79 -9.85
C ARG A 126 -6.20 -12.56 -10.56
N LYS A 127 -7.50 -12.58 -10.86
CA LYS A 127 -8.16 -11.58 -11.72
C LYS A 127 -9.03 -10.57 -10.97
N ASP A 128 -9.31 -10.82 -9.70
CA ASP A 128 -10.05 -9.90 -8.83
C ASP A 128 -9.14 -8.83 -8.22
N ASP A 129 -9.78 -7.81 -7.65
CA ASP A 129 -9.19 -6.66 -6.96
C ASP A 129 -9.18 -6.83 -5.43
N THR A 130 -9.48 -8.03 -4.93
CA THR A 130 -9.58 -8.29 -3.49
C THR A 130 -8.24 -8.73 -2.93
N VAL A 131 -7.89 -8.23 -1.75
CA VAL A 131 -6.70 -8.65 -1.00
C VAL A 131 -7.11 -9.60 0.11
N ASP A 132 -6.51 -10.78 0.15
CA ASP A 132 -6.67 -11.69 1.29
C ASP A 132 -5.64 -11.35 2.36
N VAL A 133 -6.12 -10.90 3.52
CA VAL A 133 -5.32 -10.63 4.72
C VAL A 133 -5.30 -11.89 5.56
N VAL A 134 -4.19 -12.62 5.55
CA VAL A 134 -4.00 -13.82 6.36
C VAL A 134 -3.18 -13.48 7.59
N LEU A 135 -3.81 -13.52 8.77
CA LEU A 135 -3.22 -13.14 10.05
C LEU A 135 -2.44 -14.32 10.64
N GLY A 136 -1.20 -14.09 11.07
CA GLY A 136 -0.35 -15.10 11.69
C GLY A 136 -0.13 -14.91 13.18
N ASN A 137 0.57 -15.85 13.80
CA ASN A 137 0.73 -15.97 15.25
C ASN A 137 1.45 -14.76 15.87
N ASN A 138 2.29 -14.06 15.11
CA ASN A 138 2.97 -12.85 15.57
C ASN A 138 2.15 -11.56 15.33
N PHE A 139 0.91 -11.66 14.85
CA PHE A 139 0.03 -10.50 14.73
C PHE A 139 -0.35 -9.98 16.12
N ALA A 140 -0.02 -8.71 16.40
CA ALA A 140 -0.41 -8.05 17.64
C ALA A 140 -1.65 -7.17 17.44
N GLN A 141 -1.56 -6.19 16.54
CA GLN A 141 -2.61 -5.23 16.24
C GLN A 141 -2.35 -4.51 14.91
N LEU A 142 -3.38 -3.87 14.36
CA LEU A 142 -3.22 -2.94 13.25
C LEU A 142 -2.61 -1.63 13.73
N ALA A 143 -1.72 -1.06 12.92
CA ALA A 143 -1.15 0.27 13.13
C ALA A 143 -2.23 1.36 13.29
N THR A 144 -1.94 2.41 14.04
CA THR A 144 -2.76 3.62 14.13
C THR A 144 -2.72 4.42 12.82
N THR A 145 -3.65 5.36 12.63
CA THR A 145 -3.65 6.21 11.41
C THR A 145 -2.35 6.99 11.23
N THR A 146 -1.76 7.50 12.32
CA THR A 146 -0.48 8.21 12.26
C THR A 146 0.65 7.29 11.80
N GLU A 147 0.72 6.07 12.36
CA GLU A 147 1.73 5.09 11.98
C GLU A 147 1.54 4.58 10.55
N VAL A 148 0.29 4.42 10.09
CA VAL A 148 -0.03 4.08 8.70
C VAL A 148 0.48 5.15 7.76
N ASN A 149 0.22 6.43 8.05
CA ASN A 149 0.67 7.54 7.20
C ASN A 149 2.21 7.61 7.15
N GLN A 150 2.88 7.43 8.29
CA GLN A 150 4.35 7.36 8.33
C GLN A 150 4.86 6.18 7.50
N SER A 151 4.28 4.99 7.71
CA SER A 151 4.67 3.78 6.99
C SER A 151 4.43 3.92 5.48
N LEU A 152 3.35 4.57 5.03
CA LEU A 152 3.13 4.86 3.62
C LEU A 152 4.21 5.80 3.05
N GLY A 153 4.61 6.82 3.82
CA GLY A 153 5.73 7.70 3.45
C GLY A 153 7.04 6.92 3.28
N ASP A 154 7.34 6.01 4.20
CA ASP A 154 8.56 5.20 4.16
C ASP A 154 8.53 4.14 3.05
N LEU A 155 7.35 3.59 2.76
CA LEU A 155 7.12 2.58 1.69
C LEU A 155 7.24 3.18 0.29
N GLY A 156 6.99 4.48 0.14
CA GLY A 156 6.91 5.15 -1.16
C GLY A 156 5.70 4.72 -1.99
N ALA A 157 5.76 4.98 -3.29
CA ALA A 157 4.68 4.64 -4.22
C ALA A 157 4.64 3.12 -4.52
N PRO A 158 3.45 2.52 -4.69
CA PRO A 158 3.32 1.15 -5.17
C PRO A 158 3.96 0.97 -6.56
N VAL A 159 4.60 -0.18 -6.76
CA VAL A 159 5.29 -0.53 -8.01
C VAL A 159 4.65 -1.76 -8.61
N ALA A 160 4.49 -1.77 -9.93
CA ALA A 160 3.97 -2.93 -10.66
C ALA A 160 4.92 -4.14 -10.47
N PRO A 161 4.41 -5.31 -10.03
CA PRO A 161 5.21 -6.52 -9.92
C PRO A 161 5.80 -6.98 -11.26
N ALA A 162 6.87 -7.78 -11.21
CA ALA A 162 7.48 -8.35 -12.40
C ALA A 162 6.46 -9.14 -13.24
N GLY A 163 6.53 -8.97 -14.56
CA GLY A 163 5.60 -9.61 -15.50
C GLY A 163 4.24 -8.91 -15.62
N THR A 164 4.04 -7.77 -14.95
CA THR A 164 2.85 -6.92 -15.11
C THR A 164 3.21 -5.54 -15.65
N CYS A 165 2.18 -4.82 -16.06
CA CYS A 165 2.28 -3.45 -16.54
C CYS A 165 1.43 -2.53 -15.69
N PRO A 166 1.93 -1.37 -15.23
CA PRO A 166 1.10 -0.43 -14.51
C PRO A 166 -0.09 -0.01 -15.38
N MET A 167 -1.31 -0.04 -14.82
CA MET A 167 -2.49 0.47 -15.49
C MET A 167 -2.28 1.95 -15.82
N PRO A 168 -2.72 2.41 -17.01
CA PRO A 168 -2.79 3.83 -17.29
C PRO A 168 -3.63 4.51 -16.20
N VAL A 169 -3.08 5.52 -15.56
CA VAL A 169 -3.86 6.43 -14.71
C VAL A 169 -4.67 7.33 -15.64
N ASP A 170 -5.98 7.14 -15.69
CA ASP A 170 -6.89 8.08 -16.34
C ASP A 170 -6.75 9.43 -15.63
N LYS A 171 -6.39 10.46 -16.40
CA LYS A 171 -6.19 11.84 -15.91
C LYS A 171 -7.52 12.56 -15.69
#